data_AF-A0A914C2V5-F1
#
_entry.id   AF-A0A914C2V5-F1
#
_cell.length_a   1.000
_cell.length_b   1.000
_cell.length_c   1.000
_cell.angle_alpha   90.00
_cell.angle_beta   90.00
_cell.angle_gamma   90.00
#
_symmetry.space_group_name_H-M   'P 1'
#
loop_
_entity.id
_entity.type
_entity.pdbx_description
1 polymer ?
#
loop_
_entity_poly.entity_id
_entity_poly.type
_entity_poly.pdbx_seq_one_letter_code
_entity_poly.pdbx_strand_id
1 'polypeptide(L)'
;MGQIADILAKAGHDVVVYQPIYDLNINTTGTQFARVITRPRNFDGPGTVAALQSKIWTTENPKLDKFAELALTTSTCHQILCKNQLDDENLMLQLRKENFDVALGEAFDACYYGVLERIGLSNYITMSSGVMNDFHYGYFGIPPSPSYLPGCDKIRCYERKTGKHDTRGYIDTTVSNKRKTSFTNSYD
;
A
#
# COMPACT_ATOMS: atom_id res chain seq x y z
N MET A 1 6.74 0.25 12.07
CA MET A 1 5.60 -0.38 12.77
C MET A 1 5.95 -0.94 14.16
N GLY A 2 6.94 -1.83 14.31
CA GLY A 2 7.20 -2.49 15.60
C GLY A 2 7.47 -1.56 16.80
N GLN A 3 8.27 -0.51 16.64
CA GLN A 3 8.50 0.48 17.71
C GLN A 3 7.22 1.21 18.15
N ILE A 4 6.31 1.51 17.22
CA ILE A 4 5.02 2.14 17.53
C ILE A 4 4.17 1.17 18.37
N ALA A 5 4.16 -0.11 17.97
CA ALA A 5 3.44 -1.14 18.72
C ALA A 5 3.95 -1.27 20.16
N ASP A 6 5.27 -1.25 20.36
CA ASP A 6 5.88 -1.29 21.68
C ASP A 6 5.56 -0.06 22.54
N ILE A 7 5.54 1.13 21.94
CA ILE A 7 5.17 2.37 22.65
C ILE A 7 3.71 2.29 23.13
N LEU A 8 2.81 1.85 22.26
CA LEU A 8 1.39 1.71 22.59
C LEU A 8 1.15 0.63 23.65
N ALA A 9 1.82 -0.53 23.54
CA ALA A 9 1.74 -1.60 24.53
C ALA A 9 2.23 -1.12 25.91
N LYS A 10 3.34 -0.36 25.96
CA LYS A 10 3.86 0.25 27.20
C LYS A 10 2.93 1.29 27.81
N ALA A 11 2.15 1.99 26.97
CA ALA A 11 1.13 2.92 27.43
C ALA A 11 -0.12 2.23 28.00
N GLY A 12 -0.18 0.88 27.95
CA GLY A 12 -1.28 0.08 28.50
C GLY A 12 -2.37 -0.30 27.50
N HIS A 13 -2.14 -0.08 26.20
CA HIS A 13 -3.06 -0.55 25.16
C HIS A 13 -2.83 -2.05 24.86
N ASP A 14 -3.90 -2.78 24.53
CA ASP A 14 -3.78 -4.13 23.95
C ASP A 14 -3.44 -3.99 22.46
N VAL A 15 -2.24 -4.43 22.09
CA VAL A 15 -1.68 -4.22 20.75
C VAL A 15 -1.35 -5.55 20.13
N VAL A 16 -1.87 -5.75 18.92
CA VAL A 16 -1.56 -6.89 18.06
C VAL A 16 -0.86 -6.40 16.80
N VAL A 17 0.30 -6.97 16.51
CA VAL A 17 1.03 -6.77 15.26
C VAL A 17 0.71 -7.94 14.34
N TYR A 18 -0.05 -7.67 13.28
CA TYR A 18 -0.28 -8.65 12.22
C TYR A 18 0.91 -8.66 11.24
N GLN A 19 1.50 -9.83 11.02
CA GLN A 19 2.70 -10.00 10.20
C GLN A 19 2.53 -11.13 9.18
N PRO A 20 2.25 -10.82 7.91
CA PRO A 20 2.38 -11.79 6.85
C PRO A 20 3.85 -12.01 6.49
N ILE A 21 4.32 -13.26 6.56
CA ILE A 21 5.70 -13.58 6.19
C ILE A 21 5.87 -13.40 4.67
N TYR A 22 6.71 -12.45 4.29
CA TYR A 22 7.11 -12.19 2.91
C TYR A 22 8.45 -12.85 2.56
N ASP A 23 9.46 -12.67 3.41
CA ASP A 23 10.79 -13.28 3.30
C ASP A 23 11.01 -14.28 4.45
N LEU A 24 11.43 -15.50 4.09
CA LEU A 24 11.70 -16.58 5.05
C LEU A 24 13.00 -16.38 5.84
N ASN A 25 13.90 -15.52 5.37
CA ASN A 25 15.16 -15.24 6.05
C ASN A 25 14.99 -14.24 7.21
N ILE A 26 13.84 -13.58 7.31
CA ILE A 26 13.55 -12.59 8.34
C ILE A 26 12.82 -13.26 9.50
N ASN A 27 13.54 -13.46 10.60
CA ASN A 27 13.01 -14.07 11.83
C ASN A 27 12.64 -13.06 12.92
N THR A 28 12.82 -11.76 12.65
CA THR A 28 12.48 -10.71 13.61
C THR A 28 11.01 -10.29 13.45
N THR A 29 10.32 -10.14 14.57
CA THR A 29 8.98 -9.56 14.64
C THR A 29 9.01 -8.03 14.74
N GLY A 30 10.17 -7.44 15.07
CA GLY A 30 10.34 -5.99 15.25
C GLY A 30 9.63 -5.39 16.47
N THR A 31 8.96 -6.19 17.29
CA THR A 31 8.26 -5.79 18.53
C THR A 31 8.75 -6.64 19.70
N GLN A 32 8.85 -6.05 20.89
CA GLN A 32 9.25 -6.74 22.12
C GLN A 32 8.10 -6.92 23.10
N PHE A 33 7.07 -6.07 23.04
CA PHE A 33 5.99 -5.99 24.02
C PHE A 33 4.62 -6.34 23.42
N ALA A 34 4.36 -5.98 22.17
CA ALA A 34 3.07 -6.27 21.53
C ALA A 34 2.96 -7.75 21.09
N ARG A 35 1.74 -8.29 21.13
CA ARG A 35 1.45 -9.65 20.66
C ARG A 35 1.54 -9.70 19.14
N VAL A 36 1.98 -10.82 18.59
CA VAL A 36 2.18 -10.99 17.14
C VAL A 36 1.27 -12.09 16.60
N ILE A 37 0.54 -11.79 15.53
CA ILE A 37 -0.15 -12.79 14.72
C ILE A 37 0.62 -12.94 13.41
N THR A 38 1.29 -14.07 13.25
CA THR A 38 2.10 -14.34 12.06
C THR A 38 1.33 -15.23 11.10
N ARG A 39 1.23 -14.80 9.83
CA ARG A 39 0.71 -15.65 8.75
C ARG A 39 1.88 -16.26 7.98
N PRO A 40 1.98 -17.60 7.87
CA PRO A 40 3.04 -18.23 7.11
C PRO A 40 2.96 -17.89 5.61
N ARG A 41 4.11 -17.86 4.96
CA ARG A 41 4.21 -17.67 3.52
C ARG A 41 3.75 -18.93 2.80
N ASN A 42 2.82 -18.80 1.87
CA ASN A 42 2.25 -19.91 1.10
C ASN A 42 2.49 -19.79 -0.41
N PHE A 43 3.47 -18.99 -0.82
CA PHE A 43 3.90 -18.86 -2.20
C PHE A 43 5.42 -18.95 -2.29
N ASP A 44 5.92 -19.49 -3.38
CA ASP A 44 7.33 -19.38 -3.71
C ASP A 44 7.61 -17.95 -4.17
N GLY A 45 8.10 -17.15 -3.24
CA GLY A 45 8.74 -15.88 -3.56
C GLY A 45 9.84 -16.13 -4.59
N PRO A 46 9.93 -15.33 -5.65
CA PRO A 46 11.04 -15.38 -6.58
C PRO A 46 12.32 -15.21 -5.75
N GLY A 47 13.23 -16.18 -5.81
CA GLY A 47 14.57 -16.04 -5.22
C GLY A 47 15.28 -14.76 -5.71
N THR A 48 14.81 -14.23 -6.85
CA THR A 48 15.12 -12.91 -7.41
C THR A 48 14.90 -11.76 -6.44
N VAL A 49 13.88 -11.76 -5.57
CA VAL A 49 13.65 -10.65 -4.62
C VAL A 49 14.76 -10.59 -3.57
N ALA A 50 15.10 -11.72 -2.95
CA ALA A 50 16.19 -11.80 -1.98
C ALA A 50 17.55 -11.48 -2.63
N ALA A 51 17.80 -12.01 -3.83
CA ALA A 51 19.02 -11.74 -4.60
C ALA A 51 19.13 -10.26 -4.99
N LEU A 52 18.03 -9.62 -5.38
CA LEU A 52 17.99 -8.20 -5.72
C LEU A 52 18.17 -7.34 -4.47
N GLN A 53 17.46 -7.61 -3.37
CA GLN A 53 17.54 -6.87 -2.11
C GLN A 53 18.97 -6.69 -1.60
N SER A 54 19.81 -7.73 -1.70
CA SER A 54 21.21 -7.69 -1.26
C SER A 54 22.07 -6.67 -2.02
N LYS A 55 21.65 -6.24 -3.21
CA LYS A 55 22.42 -5.36 -4.10
C LYS A 55 21.79 -3.98 -4.29
N ILE A 56 20.57 -3.72 -3.81
CA ILE A 56 19.86 -2.44 -4.03
C ILE A 56 20.69 -1.26 -3.49
N TRP A 57 21.30 -1.43 -2.32
CA TRP A 57 22.03 -0.37 -1.64
C TRP A 57 23.49 -0.21 -2.10
N THR A 58 24.05 -1.23 -2.75
CA THR A 58 25.45 -1.26 -3.18
C THR A 58 25.61 -1.05 -4.69
N THR A 59 24.50 -1.08 -5.45
CA THR A 59 24.52 -0.84 -6.89
C THR A 59 24.62 0.66 -7.15
N GLU A 60 25.77 1.11 -7.63
CA GLU A 60 25.92 2.46 -8.18
C GLU A 60 25.22 2.54 -9.54
N ASN A 61 24.35 3.55 -9.73
CA ASN A 61 23.58 3.78 -10.95
C ASN A 61 22.80 2.53 -11.43
N PRO A 62 21.81 2.05 -10.65
CA PRO A 62 20.98 0.94 -11.10
C PRO A 62 20.34 1.29 -12.44
N LYS A 63 20.56 0.45 -13.43
CA LYS A 63 19.93 0.62 -14.74
C LYS A 63 18.42 0.56 -14.57
N LEU A 64 17.70 1.39 -15.33
CA LEU A 64 16.25 1.55 -15.21
C LEU A 64 15.49 0.21 -15.41
N ASP A 65 16.00 -0.66 -16.29
CA ASP A 65 15.45 -2.00 -16.53
C ASP A 65 15.51 -2.89 -15.28
N LYS A 66 16.62 -2.85 -14.53
CA LYS A 66 16.77 -3.60 -13.28
C LYS A 66 15.88 -3.08 -12.16
N PHE A 67 15.70 -1.76 -12.10
CA PHE A 67 14.75 -1.15 -11.16
C PHE A 67 13.30 -1.51 -11.51
N ALA A 68 12.95 -1.48 -12.80
CA ALA A 68 11.63 -1.89 -13.27
C ALA A 68 11.36 -3.39 -13.01
N GLU A 69 12.35 -4.26 -13.27
CA GLU A 69 12.28 -5.70 -12.98
C GLU A 69 12.02 -5.95 -11.48
N LEU A 70 12.74 -5.25 -10.61
CA LEU A 70 12.54 -5.32 -9.16
C LEU A 70 11.13 -4.85 -8.75
N ALA A 71 10.69 -3.70 -9.27
CA ALA A 71 9.39 -3.14 -8.96
C ALA A 71 8.27 -4.10 -9.36
N LEU A 72 8.30 -4.61 -10.60
CA LEU A 72 7.32 -5.57 -11.11
C LEU A 72 7.30 -6.86 -10.28
N THR A 73 8.48 -7.43 -10.01
CA THR A 73 8.61 -8.66 -9.24
C THR A 73 8.04 -8.48 -7.83
N THR A 74 8.41 -7.40 -7.14
CA THR A 74 7.94 -7.09 -5.79
C THR A 74 6.43 -6.87 -5.77
N SER A 75 5.90 -6.14 -6.75
CA SER A 75 4.46 -5.90 -6.90
C SER A 75 3.69 -7.20 -7.13
N THR A 76 4.15 -8.10 -8.00
CA THR A 76 3.49 -9.40 -8.23
C THR A 76 3.47 -10.25 -6.96
N CYS A 77 4.59 -10.31 -6.23
CA CYS A 77 4.63 -11.02 -4.95
C CYS A 77 3.68 -10.41 -3.91
N HIS A 78 3.63 -9.08 -3.84
CA HIS A 78 2.71 -8.39 -2.94
C HIS A 78 1.25 -8.68 -3.29
N GLN A 79 0.89 -8.72 -4.59
CA GLN A 79 -0.45 -9.09 -5.05
C GLN A 79 -0.82 -10.53 -4.67
N ILE A 80 0.09 -11.49 -4.88
CA ILE A 80 -0.14 -12.90 -4.51
C ILE A 80 -0.32 -13.03 -3.01
N LEU A 81 0.59 -12.41 -2.24
CA LEU A 81 0.51 -12.42 -0.79
C LEU A 81 -0.81 -11.81 -0.32
N CYS A 82 -1.24 -10.70 -0.92
CA CYS A 82 -2.48 -10.05 -0.55
C CYS A 82 -3.71 -10.90 -0.84
N LYS A 83 -3.82 -11.43 -2.06
CA LYS A 83 -4.91 -12.31 -2.44
C LYS A 83 -5.02 -13.49 -1.46
N ASN A 84 -3.89 -14.12 -1.16
CA ASN A 84 -3.83 -15.26 -0.26
C ASN A 84 -4.23 -14.91 1.19
N GLN A 85 -4.04 -13.66 1.63
CA GLN A 85 -4.55 -13.19 2.93
C GLN A 85 -6.07 -13.05 2.90
N LEU A 86 -6.60 -12.38 1.87
CA LEU A 86 -8.03 -12.09 1.76
C LEU A 86 -8.89 -13.35 1.55
N ASP A 87 -8.33 -14.35 0.86
CA ASP A 87 -8.94 -15.66 0.60
C ASP A 87 -8.90 -16.59 1.84
N ASP A 88 -8.09 -16.28 2.86
CA ASP A 88 -7.98 -17.08 4.09
C ASP A 88 -9.08 -16.71 5.09
N GLU A 89 -10.22 -17.40 5.00
CA GLU A 89 -11.38 -17.18 5.87
C GLU A 89 -11.06 -17.44 7.35
N ASN A 90 -10.17 -18.39 7.66
CA ASN A 90 -9.82 -18.70 9.04
C ASN A 90 -9.05 -17.54 9.67
N LEU A 91 -8.12 -16.95 8.92
CA LEU A 91 -7.40 -15.75 9.32
C LEU A 91 -8.37 -14.57 9.50
N MET A 92 -9.28 -14.34 8.55
CA MET A 92 -10.24 -13.23 8.66
C MET A 92 -11.16 -13.39 9.88
N LEU A 93 -11.61 -14.62 10.17
CA LEU A 93 -12.38 -14.92 11.37
C LEU A 93 -11.57 -14.72 12.65
N GLN A 94 -10.29 -15.11 12.66
CA GLN A 94 -9.39 -14.86 13.80
C GLN A 94 -9.25 -13.35 14.05
N LEU A 95 -8.91 -12.58 13.01
CA LEU A 95 -8.72 -11.13 13.13
C LEU A 95 -10.02 -10.41 13.53
N ARG A 96 -11.18 -10.86 13.04
CA ARG A 96 -12.48 -10.29 13.45
C ARG A 96 -12.79 -10.56 14.93
N LYS A 97 -12.41 -11.72 15.47
CA LYS A 97 -12.64 -12.08 16.88
C LYS A 97 -11.84 -11.21 17.86
N GLU A 98 -10.77 -10.57 17.41
CA GLU A 98 -9.96 -9.66 18.22
C GLU A 98 -10.71 -8.36 18.55
N ASN A 99 -11.73 -7.97 17.76
CA ASN A 99 -12.55 -6.77 17.98
C ASN A 99 -11.72 -5.48 18.14
N PHE A 100 -10.83 -5.19 17.19
CA PHE A 100 -9.98 -4.00 17.23
C PHE A 100 -10.79 -2.69 17.20
N ASP A 101 -10.37 -1.69 17.99
CA ASP A 101 -10.95 -0.35 17.97
C ASP A 101 -10.37 0.54 16.87
N VAL A 102 -9.07 0.36 16.58
CA VAL A 102 -8.30 1.13 15.60
C VAL A 102 -7.22 0.24 14.99
N ALA A 103 -6.97 0.41 13.70
CA ALA A 103 -5.82 -0.20 13.05
C ALA A 103 -4.80 0.86 12.60
N LEU A 104 -3.53 0.47 12.57
CA LEU A 104 -2.43 1.27 12.03
C LEU A 104 -1.80 0.50 10.86
N GLY A 105 -1.65 1.15 9.71
CA GLY A 105 -1.08 0.53 8.50
C GLY A 105 -0.11 1.46 7.80
N GLU A 106 0.81 0.88 7.04
CA GLU A 106 1.77 1.64 6.24
C GLU A 106 1.19 1.90 4.85
N ALA A 107 1.35 3.12 4.32
CA ALA A 107 0.68 3.58 3.10
C ALA A 107 0.96 2.71 1.87
N PHE A 108 2.18 2.16 1.75
CA PHE A 108 2.54 1.33 0.61
C PHE A 108 1.90 -0.06 0.63
N ASP A 109 1.37 -0.51 1.77
CA ASP A 109 0.69 -1.79 1.90
C ASP A 109 -0.80 -1.60 1.58
N ALA A 110 -1.15 -1.68 0.29
CA ALA A 110 -2.54 -1.57 -0.13
C ALA A 110 -3.41 -2.74 0.38
N CYS A 111 -2.80 -3.89 0.73
CA CYS A 111 -3.54 -5.06 1.18
C CYS A 111 -4.21 -4.84 2.53
N TYR A 112 -3.55 -4.07 3.39
CA TYR A 112 -4.05 -3.65 4.68
C TYR A 112 -5.50 -3.17 4.61
N TYR A 113 -5.84 -2.30 3.67
CA TYR A 113 -7.21 -1.79 3.50
C TYR A 113 -8.23 -2.89 3.18
N GLY A 114 -7.84 -3.86 2.36
CA GLY A 114 -8.70 -5.00 2.03
C GLY A 114 -8.96 -5.90 3.24
N VAL A 115 -7.94 -6.12 4.08
CA VAL A 115 -8.08 -6.89 5.33
C VAL A 115 -9.04 -6.18 6.28
N LEU A 116 -8.91 -4.85 6.42
CA LEU A 116 -9.79 -4.05 7.27
C LEU A 116 -11.26 -4.12 6.84
N GLU A 117 -11.50 -3.98 5.54
CA GLU A 117 -12.85 -4.11 4.96
C GLU A 117 -13.44 -5.50 5.25
N ARG A 118 -12.63 -6.55 5.10
CA ARG A 118 -13.06 -7.94 5.34
C ARG A 118 -13.38 -8.21 6.80
N ILE A 119 -12.65 -7.63 7.75
CA ILE A 119 -12.96 -7.79 9.18
C ILE A 119 -14.08 -6.85 9.64
N GLY A 120 -14.39 -5.80 8.88
CA GLY A 120 -15.42 -4.80 9.18
C GLY A 120 -14.94 -3.63 10.03
N LEU A 121 -13.64 -3.29 9.96
CA LEU A 121 -13.04 -2.19 10.73
C LEU A 121 -12.91 -0.93 9.88
N SER A 122 -13.64 0.12 10.25
CA SER A 122 -13.60 1.42 9.57
C SER A 122 -12.62 2.42 10.18
N ASN A 123 -12.21 2.21 11.43
CA ASN A 123 -11.30 3.10 12.15
C ASN A 123 -9.85 2.68 11.88
N TYR A 124 -9.16 3.44 11.03
CA TYR A 124 -7.76 3.18 10.74
C TYR A 124 -6.96 4.44 10.49
N ILE A 125 -5.66 4.34 10.73
CA ILE A 125 -4.68 5.40 10.47
C ILE A 125 -3.65 4.85 9.50
N THR A 126 -3.54 5.53 8.37
CA THR A 126 -2.45 5.27 7.42
C THR A 126 -1.24 6.11 7.79
N MET A 127 -0.08 5.46 7.85
CA MET A 127 1.19 6.06 8.20
C MET A 127 2.18 5.89 7.05
N SER A 128 3.13 6.80 6.93
CA SER A 128 4.29 6.60 6.07
C SER A 128 5.54 7.09 6.79
N SER A 129 6.59 6.27 6.76
CA SER A 129 7.91 6.67 7.27
C SER A 129 8.64 7.68 6.36
N GLY A 130 8.24 7.75 5.09
CA GLY A 130 8.74 8.71 4.12
C GLY A 130 7.65 9.68 3.67
N VAL A 131 7.90 10.34 2.54
CA VAL A 131 6.80 11.03 1.87
C VAL A 131 5.85 9.99 1.25
N MET A 132 4.57 10.35 1.20
CA MET A 132 3.62 9.57 0.44
C MET A 132 3.97 9.62 -1.05
N ASN A 133 3.88 8.47 -1.72
CA ASN A 133 3.99 8.41 -3.18
C ASN A 133 2.83 9.18 -3.85
N ASP A 134 3.07 9.73 -5.04
CA ASP A 134 2.14 10.56 -5.85
C ASP A 134 0.72 9.99 -5.97
N PHE A 135 0.60 8.67 -6.06
CA PHE A 135 -0.72 8.02 -6.16
C PHE A 135 -1.54 8.10 -4.86
N HIS A 136 -0.91 8.07 -3.68
CA HIS A 136 -1.60 8.17 -2.39
C HIS A 136 -2.32 9.50 -2.20
N TYR A 137 -1.74 10.60 -2.69
CA TYR A 137 -2.33 11.94 -2.61
C TYR A 137 -3.73 11.98 -3.23
N GLY A 138 -3.93 11.30 -4.37
CA GLY A 138 -5.24 11.20 -5.00
C GLY A 138 -6.25 10.40 -4.15
N TYR A 139 -5.82 9.27 -3.58
CA TYR A 139 -6.68 8.41 -2.76
C TYR A 139 -7.09 9.06 -1.43
N PHE A 140 -6.20 9.83 -0.81
CA PHE A 140 -6.48 10.50 0.46
C PHE A 140 -7.06 11.91 0.31
N GLY A 141 -7.23 12.40 -0.91
CA GLY A 141 -7.70 13.78 -1.15
C GLY A 141 -6.71 14.85 -0.68
N ILE A 142 -5.43 14.50 -0.56
CA ILE A 142 -4.37 15.40 -0.11
C ILE A 142 -3.72 16.05 -1.35
N PRO A 143 -3.53 17.37 -1.40
CA PRO A 143 -2.81 17.99 -2.50
C PRO A 143 -1.34 17.54 -2.50
N PRO A 144 -0.74 17.23 -3.67
CA PRO A 144 0.67 16.87 -3.74
C PRO A 144 1.54 18.06 -3.31
N SER A 145 2.64 17.77 -2.60
CA SER A 145 3.56 18.84 -2.20
C SER A 145 4.32 19.39 -3.41
N PRO A 146 4.26 20.72 -3.68
CA PRO A 146 5.01 21.32 -4.78
C PRO A 146 6.53 21.13 -4.66
N SER A 147 7.04 20.91 -3.44
CA SER A 147 8.48 20.69 -3.19
C SER A 147 8.98 19.32 -3.66
N TYR A 148 8.09 18.35 -3.90
CA TYR A 148 8.45 16.98 -4.24
C TYR A 148 8.27 16.64 -5.73
N LEU A 149 7.61 17.53 -6.47
CA LEU A 149 7.35 17.39 -7.91
C LEU A 149 8.25 18.37 -8.70
N PRO A 150 9.52 18.02 -8.99
CA PRO A 150 10.37 18.86 -9.83
C PRO A 150 9.76 18.93 -11.24
N GLY A 151 9.16 20.08 -11.59
CA GLY A 151 8.66 20.37 -12.95
C GLY A 151 7.14 20.46 -13.14
N CYS A 152 6.31 20.40 -12.09
CA CYS A 152 4.91 20.82 -12.20
C CYS A 152 4.84 22.36 -12.15
N ASP A 153 4.88 23.03 -13.31
CA ASP A 153 4.57 24.46 -13.39
C ASP A 153 3.18 24.74 -12.79
N LYS A 154 3.14 25.79 -11.95
CA LYS A 154 2.15 26.10 -10.89
C LYS A 154 0.66 26.14 -11.27
N ILE A 155 0.29 25.85 -12.51
CA ILE A 155 -1.09 25.95 -13.03
C ILE A 155 -1.58 24.59 -13.57
N ARG A 156 -0.70 23.76 -14.16
CA ARG A 156 -1.13 22.55 -14.90
C ARG A 156 -1.57 21.37 -14.03
N CYS A 157 -1.04 21.25 -12.82
CA CYS A 157 -1.28 20.07 -11.97
C CYS A 157 -2.56 20.22 -11.12
N TYR A 158 -3.05 21.45 -10.89
CA TYR A 158 -4.33 21.69 -10.23
C TYR A 158 -5.51 21.45 -11.19
N GLU A 159 -5.43 21.99 -12.41
CA GLU A 159 -6.51 21.85 -13.42
C GLU A 159 -6.68 20.41 -13.94
N ARG A 160 -5.62 19.59 -13.91
CA ARG A 160 -5.72 18.16 -14.33
C ARG A 160 -6.53 17.31 -13.34
N LYS A 161 -6.69 17.75 -12.08
CA LYS A 161 -7.43 17.01 -11.04
C LYS A 161 -8.79 17.61 -10.69
N THR A 162 -9.11 18.84 -11.10
CA THR A 162 -10.41 19.50 -10.80
C THR A 162 -11.49 19.34 -11.88
N GLY A 163 -11.36 18.43 -12.85
CA GLY A 163 -12.53 18.01 -13.67
C GLY A 163 -12.42 18.05 -15.20
N LYS A 164 -11.23 17.89 -15.79
CA LYS A 164 -11.11 17.39 -17.18
C LYS A 164 -10.28 16.11 -17.21
N HIS A 165 -10.97 14.97 -17.11
CA HIS A 165 -10.40 13.65 -17.35
C HIS A 165 -9.91 13.56 -18.81
N ASP A 166 -8.61 13.77 -19.04
CA ASP A 166 -7.93 13.19 -20.21
C ASP A 166 -7.37 11.83 -19.78
N THR A 167 -8.17 10.78 -19.95
CA THR A 167 -7.86 9.39 -19.60
C THR A 167 -6.88 8.71 -20.55
N ARG A 168 -6.22 9.44 -21.47
CA ARG A 168 -5.36 8.84 -22.50
C ARG A 168 -4.10 8.12 -22.00
N GLY A 169 -3.76 8.18 -20.71
CA GLY A 169 -2.59 7.49 -20.15
C GLY A 169 -2.91 6.42 -19.10
N TYR A 170 -4.17 6.20 -18.75
CA TYR A 170 -4.56 5.17 -17.80
C TYR A 170 -5.13 3.99 -18.58
N ILE A 171 -4.50 2.82 -18.49
CA ILE A 171 -5.13 1.57 -18.95
C ILE A 171 -6.35 1.37 -18.04
N ASP A 172 -7.50 1.75 -18.57
CA ASP A 172 -8.79 1.66 -17.92
C ASP A 172 -9.21 0.18 -17.85
N THR A 173 -9.08 -0.44 -16.68
CA THR A 173 -9.62 -1.78 -16.40
C THR A 173 -11.06 -1.72 -15.89
N THR A 174 -11.77 -0.59 -16.01
CA THR A 174 -13.18 -0.54 -15.64
C THR A 174 -14.11 -0.87 -16.81
N VAL A 175 -14.91 -1.90 -16.59
CA VAL A 175 -15.93 -2.46 -17.48
C VAL A 175 -16.88 -1.35 -17.96
N SER A 176 -16.90 -1.15 -19.28
CA SER A 176 -17.80 -0.24 -20.00
C SER A 176 -19.27 -0.42 -19.59
N ASN A 177 -19.87 0.61 -19.01
CA ASN A 177 -21.32 0.80 -19.08
C ASN A 177 -21.63 2.21 -19.59
N LYS A 178 -21.93 2.29 -20.89
CA LYS A 178 -22.22 3.53 -21.63
C LYS A 178 -23.56 4.13 -21.20
N ARG A 179 -23.57 5.39 -20.76
CA ARG A 179 -24.70 6.30 -21.02
C ARG A 179 -24.18 7.65 -21.50
N LYS A 180 -24.55 7.99 -22.73
CA LYS A 180 -24.36 9.29 -23.38
C LYS A 180 -25.16 10.36 -22.62
N THR A 181 -24.53 11.48 -22.29
CA THR A 181 -25.21 12.78 -22.24
C THR A 181 -24.30 13.83 -22.87
N SER A 182 -24.83 14.44 -23.92
CA SER A 182 -24.27 15.56 -24.67
C SER A 182 -24.63 16.86 -23.94
N PHE A 183 -23.64 17.73 -23.71
CA PHE A 183 -23.88 19.14 -23.43
C PHE A 183 -22.91 20.00 -24.25
N THR A 184 -23.47 20.70 -25.23
CA THR A 184 -22.93 21.92 -25.83
C THR A 184 -22.88 23.01 -24.78
N ASN A 185 -21.80 23.80 -24.74
CA ASN A 185 -21.92 25.25 -24.55
C ASN A 185 -20.66 25.98 -25.04
N SER A 186 -20.92 26.78 -26.06
CA SER A 186 -20.25 28.00 -26.49
C SER A 186 -20.02 28.99 -25.34
N TYR A 187 -18.85 29.63 -25.31
CA TYR A 187 -18.68 31.05 -25.00
C TYR A 187 -17.34 31.52 -25.60
N ASP A 188 -17.49 32.47 -26.54
CA ASP A 188 -16.56 33.41 -27.20
C ASP A 188 -15.15 32.96 -27.65
#